data_AF-A0A6M6JJM6-F1
#
_entry.id   AF-A0A6M6JJM6-F1
#
_cell.length_a   1.000
_cell.length_b   1.000
_cell.length_c   1.000
_cell.angle_alpha   90.00
_cell.angle_beta   90.00
_cell.angle_gamma   90.00
#
_symmetry.space_group_name_H-M   'P 1'
#
loop_
_entity.id
_entity.type
_entity.pdbx_description
1 polymer ?
#
loop_
_entity_poly.entity_id
_entity_poly.type
_entity_poly.pdbx_seq_one_letter_code
_entity_poly.pdbx_strand_id
1 'polypeptide(L)'
;MDRTDPPLRWNTFTEVLSFMPDVYARMLAEHRPAANGRCRSCTQPGTGVPHAPWPCSAHNLAAAAQRIDTARERAARQRRERAG
;
A
#
# COMPACT_ATOMS: atom_id res chain seq x y z
N MET A 1 -10.84 27.14 -0.74
CA MET A 1 -10.30 25.81 -0.41
C MET A 1 -10.36 25.69 1.10
N ASP A 2 -11.38 24.99 1.58
CA ASP A 2 -11.67 24.79 3.01
C ASP A 2 -10.52 24.04 3.70
N ARG A 3 -10.15 24.49 4.90
CA ARG A 3 -8.96 24.09 5.68
C ARG A 3 -9.33 23.09 6.80
N THR A 4 -10.54 22.54 6.74
CA THR A 4 -11.17 21.75 7.83
C THR A 4 -11.18 20.24 7.57
N ASP A 5 -10.41 19.75 6.59
CA ASP A 5 -10.19 18.31 6.44
C ASP A 5 -9.13 17.87 7.48
N PRO A 6 -9.46 17.02 8.48
CA PRO A 6 -8.46 16.52 9.40
C PRO A 6 -7.35 15.83 8.60
N PRO A 7 -6.06 16.00 8.97
CA PRO A 7 -4.97 15.42 8.18
C PRO A 7 -5.23 13.93 8.02
N LEU A 8 -5.32 13.47 6.76
CA LEU A 8 -5.46 12.07 6.42
C LEU A 8 -4.42 11.28 7.19
N ARG A 9 -4.84 10.62 8.26
CA ARG A 9 -3.96 9.76 9.02
C ARG A 9 -3.63 8.61 8.09
N TRP A 10 -2.36 8.44 7.75
CA TRP A 10 -1.89 7.38 6.83
C TRP A 10 -2.40 5.98 7.23
N ASN A 11 -2.70 5.75 8.50
CA ASN A 11 -3.34 4.53 8.99
C ASN A 11 -4.76 4.34 8.42
N THR A 12 -5.60 5.38 8.43
CA THR A 12 -6.96 5.33 7.86
C THR A 12 -6.93 5.04 6.35
N PHE A 13 -5.97 5.63 5.63
CA PHE A 13 -5.80 5.35 4.21
C PHE A 13 -5.38 3.89 3.96
N THR A 14 -4.49 3.34 4.79
CA THR A 14 -4.05 1.94 4.68
C THR A 14 -5.19 0.96 4.94
N GLU A 15 -6.08 1.26 5.89
CA GLU A 15 -7.28 0.48 6.16
C GLU A 15 -8.23 0.48 4.95
N VAL A 16 -8.52 1.64 4.38
CA VAL A 16 -9.35 1.74 3.15
C VAL A 16 -8.71 0.97 2.01
N LEU A 17 -7.41 1.15 1.78
CA LEU A 17 -6.66 0.45 0.74
C LEU A 17 -6.70 -1.08 0.93
N SER A 18 -6.77 -1.58 2.17
CA SER A 18 -6.89 -3.02 2.45
C SER A 18 -8.19 -3.66 1.93
N PHE A 19 -9.21 -2.86 1.61
CA PHE A 19 -10.43 -3.35 0.97
C PHE A 19 -10.36 -3.33 -0.57
N MET A 20 -9.22 -2.93 -1.16
CA MET A 20 -9.02 -2.79 -2.60
C MET A 20 -7.88 -3.70 -3.08
N PRO A 21 -8.09 -5.02 -3.17
CA PRO A 21 -7.02 -5.99 -3.45
C PRO A 21 -6.28 -5.74 -4.77
N ASP A 22 -7.01 -5.43 -5.83
CA ASP A 22 -6.41 -5.17 -7.14
C ASP A 22 -5.51 -3.91 -7.12
N VAL A 23 -5.89 -2.91 -6.33
CA VAL A 23 -5.16 -1.63 -6.24
C VAL A 23 -3.84 -1.84 -5.51
N TYR A 24 -3.85 -2.43 -4.29
CA TYR A 24 -2.60 -2.65 -3.58
C TYR A 24 -1.70 -3.66 -4.32
N ALA A 25 -2.28 -4.65 -5.01
CA ALA A 25 -1.52 -5.61 -5.80
C ALA A 25 -0.81 -4.92 -6.97
N ARG A 26 -1.49 -4.01 -7.67
CA ARG A 26 -0.89 -3.22 -8.76
C ARG A 26 0.21 -2.30 -8.24
N MET A 27 0.00 -1.63 -7.11
CA MET A 27 1.02 -0.80 -6.47
C MET A 27 2.27 -1.61 -6.11
N LEU A 28 2.11 -2.80 -5.54
CA LEU A 28 3.23 -3.71 -5.25
C LEU A 28 3.95 -4.18 -6.52
N ALA A 29 3.22 -4.38 -7.61
CA ALA A 29 3.79 -4.78 -8.89
C ALA A 29 4.64 -3.67 -9.52
N GLU A 30 4.18 -2.42 -9.45
CA GLU A 30 4.83 -1.25 -10.08
C GLU A 30 5.97 -0.69 -9.25
N HIS A 31 5.76 -0.52 -7.95
CA HIS A 31 6.77 0.00 -7.04
C HIS A 31 7.72 -1.13 -6.64
N ARG A 32 8.81 -1.25 -7.39
CA ARG A 32 9.88 -2.24 -7.23
C ARG A 32 11.25 -1.60 -7.01
N PRO A 33 12.21 -2.31 -6.41
CA PRO A 33 13.57 -1.82 -6.29
C PRO A 33 14.24 -1.67 -7.65
N ALA A 34 15.03 -0.61 -7.82
CA ALA A 34 16.00 -0.44 -8.89
C ALA A 34 17.42 -0.68 -8.36
N ALA A 35 18.37 -0.94 -9.27
CA ALA A 35 19.76 -1.28 -8.90
C ALA A 35 20.49 -0.20 -8.09
N ASN A 36 20.04 1.06 -8.19
CA ASN A 36 20.62 2.21 -7.48
C ASN A 36 20.01 2.45 -6.09
N GLY A 37 19.29 1.46 -5.52
CA GLY A 37 18.63 1.60 -4.21
C GLY A 37 17.42 2.54 -4.20
N ARG A 38 16.88 2.88 -5.37
CA ARG A 38 15.67 3.73 -5.52
C ARG A 38 14.49 2.90 -5.99
N CYS A 39 13.29 3.46 -5.89
CA CYS A 39 12.10 2.87 -6.50
C CYS A 39 12.07 3.15 -8.00
N ARG A 40 11.79 2.12 -8.81
CA ARG A 40 11.70 2.23 -10.27
C ARG A 40 10.57 3.14 -10.75
N SER A 41 9.42 3.10 -10.06
CA SER A 41 8.21 3.81 -10.49
C SER A 41 8.06 5.20 -9.87
N CYS A 42 8.73 5.47 -8.74
CA CYS A 42 8.71 6.80 -8.16
C CYS A 42 9.69 7.69 -8.91
N THR A 43 9.18 8.45 -9.87
CA THR A 43 9.97 9.40 -10.63
C THR A 43 9.78 10.82 -10.12
N GLN A 44 10.79 11.67 -10.28
CA GLN A 44 10.65 13.11 -10.15
C GLN A 44 9.61 13.57 -11.19
N PRO A 45 8.52 14.25 -10.78
CA PRO A 45 7.46 14.68 -11.69
C PRO A 45 8.01 15.44 -12.90
N GLY A 46 7.47 15.14 -14.08
CA GLY A 46 7.86 15.80 -15.34
C GLY A 46 9.20 15.36 -15.93
N THR A 47 9.98 14.49 -15.27
CA THR A 47 11.31 14.07 -15.76
C THR A 47 11.47 12.57 -15.96
N GLY A 48 10.63 11.74 -15.32
CA GLY A 48 10.79 10.28 -15.37
C GLY A 48 12.01 9.76 -14.60
N VAL A 49 12.78 10.61 -13.91
CA VAL A 49 14.00 10.21 -13.20
C VAL A 49 13.65 9.57 -11.84
N PRO A 50 14.09 8.33 -11.54
CA PRO A 50 13.82 7.68 -10.25
C PRO A 50 14.28 8.54 -9.04
N HIS A 51 13.35 8.90 -8.16
CA HIS A 51 13.58 9.90 -7.11
C HIS A 51 13.22 9.44 -5.69
N ALA A 52 12.45 8.38 -5.47
CA ALA A 52 12.23 7.90 -4.09
C ALA A 52 13.28 6.84 -3.70
N PRO A 53 13.87 6.88 -2.50
CA PRO A 53 14.62 5.75 -1.98
C PRO A 53 13.71 4.52 -1.87
N TRP A 54 14.27 3.33 -2.06
CA TRP A 54 13.57 2.08 -1.83
C TRP A 54 13.75 1.60 -0.38
N PRO A 55 12.70 1.08 0.29
CA PRO A 55 11.31 1.02 -0.14
C PRO A 55 10.63 2.39 -0.05
N CYS A 56 9.89 2.75 -1.10
CA CYS A 56 9.17 4.02 -1.15
C CYS A 56 7.85 3.96 -0.38
N SER A 57 7.28 5.12 -0.01
CA SER A 57 6.02 5.19 0.75
C SER A 57 4.86 4.45 0.09
N ALA A 58 4.74 4.53 -1.25
CA ALA A 58 3.70 3.79 -1.99
C ALA A 58 3.82 2.27 -1.81
N HIS A 59 5.03 1.72 -1.85
CA HIS A 59 5.26 0.30 -1.58
C HIS A 59 4.88 -0.04 -0.14
N ASN A 60 5.30 0.77 0.83
CA ASN A 60 5.02 0.52 2.24
C ASN A 60 3.52 0.52 2.56
N LEU A 61 2.75 1.42 1.95
CA LEU A 61 1.28 1.47 2.11
C LEU A 61 0.61 0.24 1.52
N ALA A 62 0.98 -0.12 0.29
CA ALA A 62 0.41 -1.29 -0.37
C ALA A 62 0.75 -2.59 0.38
N ALA A 63 1.99 -2.72 0.87
CA ALA A 63 2.41 -3.85 1.69
C ALA A 63 1.66 -3.90 3.03
N ALA A 64 1.37 -2.76 3.65
CA ALA A 64 0.59 -2.70 4.88
C ALA A 64 -0.87 -3.08 4.64
N ALA A 65 -1.49 -2.57 3.58
CA ALA A 65 -2.84 -2.92 3.15
C ALA A 65 -2.98 -4.44 2.89
N GLN A 66 -2.03 -5.03 2.16
CA GLN A 66 -1.98 -6.48 1.94
C GLN A 66 -1.94 -7.25 3.25
N ARG A 67 -1.08 -6.87 4.21
CA ARG A 67 -0.99 -7.55 5.52
C ARG A 67 -2.32 -7.53 6.28
N ILE A 68 -3.04 -6.40 6.26
CA ILE A 68 -4.35 -6.26 6.89
C ILE A 68 -5.36 -7.19 6.23
N ASP A 69 -5.41 -7.19 4.89
CA ASP A 69 -6.32 -8.04 4.13
C ASP A 69 -6.07 -9.53 4.41
N THR A 70 -4.82 -9.99 4.31
CA THR A 70 -4.50 -11.40 4.56
C THR A 70 -4.78 -11.80 6.02
N ALA A 71 -4.60 -10.88 6.98
CA ALA A 71 -4.95 -11.14 8.38
C ALA A 71 -6.46 -11.31 8.57
N ARG A 72 -7.26 -10.46 7.90
CA ARG A 72 -8.72 -10.54 7.90
C ARG A 72 -9.22 -11.85 7.29
N GLU A 73 -8.66 -12.25 6.15
CA GLU A 73 -8.97 -13.53 5.49
C GLU A 73 -8.67 -14.73 6.38
N ARG A 74 -7.48 -14.75 7.00
CA ARG A 74 -7.09 -15.80 7.96
C ARG A 74 -8.06 -15.88 9.14
N ALA A 75 -8.41 -14.75 9.74
CA ALA A 75 -9.36 -14.72 10.85
C ALA A 75 -10.75 -15.22 10.43
N ALA A 76 -11.21 -14.88 9.22
CA ALA A 76 -12.49 -15.35 8.69
C ALA A 76 -12.51 -16.87 8.46
N ARG A 77 -11.40 -17.44 7.97
CA ARG A 77 -11.24 -18.89 7.81
C ARG A 77 -11.33 -19.61 9.15
N GLN A 78 -10.57 -19.16 10.14
CA GLN A 78 -10.55 -19.75 11.49
C GLN A 78 -11.93 -19.72 12.16
N ARG A 79 -12.73 -18.66 11.95
CA ARG A 79 -14.10 -18.59 12.47
C ARG A 79 -15.02 -19.63 11.85
N ARG A 80 -14.88 -19.91 10.55
CA ARG A 80 -15.66 -20.95 9.85
C ARG A 80 -15.32 -22.34 10.36
N GLU A 81 -14.03 -22.62 10.53
CA GLU A 81 -13.55 -23.91 11.06
C GLU A 81 -13.99 -24.17 12.51
N ARG A 82 -14.15 -23.13 13.33
CA ARG A 82 -14.64 -23.27 14.71
C ARG A 82 -16.16 -23.40 14.83
N ALA A 83 -16.90 -23.02 13.79
CA ALA A 83 -18.36 -23.02 13.77
C ALA A 83 -18.94 -24.29 13.12
N GLY A 84 -18.11 -25.06 12.41
CA GLY A 84 -18.44 -26.40 11.94
C GLY A 84 -17.92 -27.46 12.90
#